data_AF-A0A931Z3F4-F1
#
_entry.id   AF-A0A931Z3F4-F1
#
_cell.length_a   1.000
_cell.length_b   1.000
_cell.length_c   1.000
_cell.angle_alpha   90.00
_cell.angle_beta   90.00
_cell.angle_gamma   90.00
#
_symmetry.space_group_name_H-M   'P 1'
#
loop_
_entity.id
_entity.type
_entity.pdbx_description
1 polymer ?
#
loop_
_entity_poly.entity_id
_entity_poly.type
_entity_poly.pdbx_seq_one_letter_code
_entity_poly.pdbx_strand_id
1 'polypeptide(L)'
;MFITHTRASVAQTEAAIDAGAVHATHFYDVFYPPTETDPGVRPVGAVETILADPRASVDFIADGIHVHPTAIRAALAAKTFAGVTLITDSNIGAGLPAGVYDTPWGYQVRVSPEEAARHAT
;
A
#
# COMPACT_ATOMS: atom_id res chain seq x y z
N MET A 1 9.59 1.51 -12.77
CA MET A 1 8.14 1.86 -12.83
C MET A 1 7.44 1.26 -11.61
N PHE A 2 6.46 1.99 -11.06
CA PHE A 2 5.74 1.60 -9.83
C PHE A 2 4.31 1.15 -10.13
N ILE A 3 3.80 0.20 -9.35
CA ILE A 3 2.39 -0.20 -9.29
C ILE A 3 1.80 0.43 -8.03
N THR A 4 0.74 1.23 -8.16
CA THR A 4 0.14 1.94 -7.03
C THR A 4 -1.30 2.36 -7.33
N HIS A 5 -2.11 2.65 -6.30
CA HIS A 5 -3.51 3.15 -6.43
C HIS A 5 -4.34 2.40 -7.48
N THR A 6 -4.42 1.07 -7.38
CA THR A 6 -4.87 0.24 -8.51
C THR A 6 -5.99 -0.74 -8.17
N ARG A 7 -6.86 -0.96 -9.17
CA ARG A 7 -7.88 -2.03 -9.21
C ARG A 7 -7.55 -3.08 -10.27
N ALA A 8 -6.28 -3.19 -10.65
CA ALA A 8 -5.84 -4.07 -11.72
C ALA A 8 -6.18 -5.54 -11.42
N SER A 9 -6.60 -6.25 -12.46
CA SER A 9 -6.72 -7.70 -12.41
C SER A 9 -5.34 -8.37 -12.36
N VAL A 10 -5.32 -9.68 -12.15
CA VAL A 10 -4.09 -10.50 -12.25
C VAL A 10 -3.40 -10.27 -13.59
N ALA A 11 -4.11 -10.45 -14.71
CA ALA A 11 -3.54 -10.31 -16.05
C ALA A 11 -2.98 -8.90 -16.33
N GLN A 12 -3.65 -7.85 -15.83
CA GLN A 12 -3.15 -6.48 -15.96
C GLN A 12 -1.89 -6.24 -15.12
N THR A 13 -1.83 -6.85 -13.94
CA THR A 13 -0.67 -6.76 -13.03
C THR A 13 0.53 -7.51 -13.60
N GLU A 14 0.33 -8.72 -14.12
CA GLU A 14 1.37 -9.50 -14.81
C GLU A 14 1.91 -8.74 -16.04
N ALA A 15 1.02 -8.21 -16.88
CA ALA A 15 1.40 -7.42 -18.04
C ALA A 15 2.22 -6.17 -17.65
N ALA A 16 1.89 -5.52 -16.53
CA ALA A 16 2.66 -4.39 -16.03
C ALA A 16 4.08 -4.80 -15.59
N ILE A 17 4.21 -5.94 -14.89
CA ILE A 17 5.50 -6.47 -14.46
C ILE A 17 6.34 -6.90 -15.68
N ASP A 18 5.74 -7.56 -16.66
CA ASP A 18 6.40 -7.95 -17.91
C ASP A 18 6.85 -6.74 -18.73
N ALA A 19 6.11 -5.62 -18.65
CA ALA A 19 6.50 -4.34 -19.23
C ALA A 19 7.58 -3.58 -18.42
N GLY A 20 8.06 -4.12 -17.29
CA GLY A 20 9.15 -3.56 -16.50
C GLY A 20 8.73 -2.79 -15.25
N ALA A 21 7.49 -2.97 -14.77
CA ALA A 21 7.15 -2.57 -13.40
C ALA A 21 7.86 -3.48 -12.40
N VAL A 22 8.47 -2.89 -11.37
CA VAL A 22 9.40 -3.61 -10.46
C VAL A 22 9.15 -3.34 -8.98
N HIS A 23 8.22 -2.44 -8.65
CA HIS A 23 7.96 -2.07 -7.25
C HIS A 23 6.49 -1.69 -7.03
N ALA A 24 5.91 -2.12 -5.91
CA ALA A 24 4.57 -1.74 -5.47
C ALA A 24 4.65 -0.79 -4.28
N THR A 25 4.08 0.40 -4.44
CA THR A 25 4.17 1.51 -3.48
C THR A 25 3.06 1.43 -2.43
N HIS A 26 3.39 1.79 -1.18
CA HIS A 26 2.59 1.67 0.05
C HIS A 26 1.68 0.43 -0.03
N PHE A 27 2.31 -0.73 -0.16
CA PHE A 27 1.68 -1.98 -0.56
C PHE A 27 0.60 -2.39 0.45
N TYR A 28 -0.51 -2.92 -0.06
CA TYR A 28 -1.83 -3.10 0.58
C TYR A 28 -2.69 -1.84 0.65
N ASP A 29 -2.15 -0.67 0.98
CA ASP A 29 -2.92 0.57 0.93
C ASP A 29 -3.29 0.89 -0.52
N VAL A 30 -4.56 1.24 -0.77
CA VAL A 30 -5.10 1.55 -2.11
C VAL A 30 -4.91 0.44 -3.17
N PHE A 31 -4.70 -0.80 -2.74
CA PHE A 31 -4.87 -2.01 -3.54
C PHE A 31 -6.23 -2.63 -3.22
N TYR A 32 -7.15 -2.55 -4.18
CA TYR A 32 -8.54 -2.92 -3.90
C TYR A 32 -8.77 -4.44 -3.94
N PRO A 33 -9.58 -4.99 -3.03
CA PRO A 33 -10.00 -6.38 -3.10
C PRO A 33 -10.73 -6.67 -4.42
N PRO A 34 -10.41 -7.77 -5.11
CA PRO A 34 -11.15 -8.20 -6.28
C PRO A 34 -12.57 -8.64 -5.88
N THR A 35 -13.52 -8.49 -6.81
CA THR A 35 -14.91 -8.95 -6.63
C THR A 35 -14.96 -10.48 -6.63
N GLU A 36 -15.77 -11.07 -5.74
CA GLU A 36 -16.06 -12.49 -5.76
C GLU A 36 -16.88 -12.84 -7.01
N THR A 37 -16.40 -13.82 -7.80
CA THR A 37 -17.07 -14.29 -9.02
C THR A 37 -17.60 -15.71 -8.92
N ASP A 38 -17.12 -16.48 -7.93
CA ASP A 38 -17.51 -17.87 -7.70
C ASP A 38 -17.69 -18.09 -6.19
N PRO A 39 -18.93 -18.37 -5.71
CA PRO A 39 -19.22 -18.52 -4.29
C PRO A 39 -18.31 -19.50 -3.57
N GLY A 40 -17.59 -19.01 -2.55
CA GLY A 40 -16.69 -19.83 -1.73
C GLY A 40 -15.27 -19.98 -2.29
N VAL A 41 -14.98 -19.40 -3.46
CA VAL A 41 -13.62 -19.29 -4.01
C VAL A 41 -13.07 -17.91 -3.68
N ARG A 42 -11.97 -17.86 -2.92
CA ARG A 42 -11.29 -16.59 -2.61
C ARG A 42 -10.76 -15.97 -3.91
N PRO A 43 -11.19 -14.76 -4.29
CA PRO A 43 -10.67 -14.11 -5.48
C PRO A 43 -9.22 -13.66 -5.26
N VAL A 44 -8.46 -13.60 -6.36
CA VAL A 44 -7.06 -13.15 -6.39
C VAL A 44 -6.94 -11.90 -7.26
N GLY A 45 -6.06 -10.98 -6.89
CA GLY A 45 -5.87 -9.72 -7.60
C GLY A 45 -4.42 -9.25 -7.54
N ALA A 46 -4.24 -7.94 -7.70
CA ALA A 46 -2.91 -7.33 -7.75
C ALA A 46 -2.03 -7.68 -6.53
N VAL A 47 -2.60 -7.76 -5.32
CA VAL A 47 -1.83 -8.10 -4.10
C VAL A 47 -1.21 -9.49 -4.21
N GLU A 48 -2.00 -10.51 -4.55
CA GLU A 48 -1.49 -11.88 -4.69
C GLU A 48 -0.49 -12.00 -5.85
N THR A 49 -0.80 -11.37 -6.99
CA THR A 49 0.09 -11.37 -8.16
C THR A 49 1.43 -10.73 -7.84
N ILE A 50 1.42 -9.57 -7.17
CA ILE A 50 2.64 -8.88 -6.75
C ILE A 50 3.40 -9.77 -5.77
N LEU A 51 2.76 -10.37 -4.77
CA LEU A 51 3.44 -11.25 -3.81
C LEU A 51 4.10 -12.45 -4.50
N ALA A 52 3.42 -13.06 -5.47
CA ALA A 52 3.90 -14.24 -6.19
C ALA A 52 5.09 -13.97 -7.14
N ASP A 53 5.25 -12.74 -7.64
CA ASP A 53 6.29 -12.43 -8.63
C ASP A 53 7.59 -11.89 -8.00
N PRO A 54 8.71 -12.63 -8.02
CA PRO A 54 9.97 -12.21 -7.39
C PRO A 54 10.62 -10.99 -8.05
N ARG A 55 10.18 -10.58 -9.25
CA ARG A 55 10.68 -9.38 -9.95
C ARG A 55 10.14 -8.09 -9.34
N ALA A 56 9.04 -8.17 -8.58
CA ALA A 56 8.43 -7.04 -7.90
C ALA A 56 8.83 -6.99 -6.42
N SER A 57 9.31 -5.83 -5.99
CA SER A 57 9.53 -5.46 -4.59
C SER A 57 8.32 -4.67 -4.05
N VAL A 58 8.23 -4.53 -2.72
CA VAL A 58 7.13 -3.83 -2.05
C VAL A 58 7.67 -2.87 -0.99
N ASP A 59 6.92 -1.81 -0.71
CA ASP A 59 7.18 -0.97 0.45
C ASP A 59 5.96 -0.90 1.39
N PHE A 60 6.19 -0.58 2.67
CA PHE A 60 5.15 -0.48 3.69
C PHE A 60 5.30 0.77 4.55
N ILE A 61 4.16 1.36 4.90
CA ILE A 61 4.05 2.32 6.00
C ILE A 61 3.88 1.51 7.30
N ALA A 62 4.99 1.31 8.02
CA ALA A 62 5.04 0.43 9.19
C ALA A 62 4.70 1.14 10.52
N ASP A 63 3.62 1.92 10.54
CA ASP A 63 3.13 2.62 11.74
C ASP A 63 2.10 1.83 12.56
N GLY A 64 1.67 0.68 12.05
CA GLY A 64 0.65 -0.18 12.68
C GLY A 64 -0.80 0.28 12.47
N ILE A 65 -1.00 1.38 11.76
CA ILE A 65 -2.31 1.95 11.44
C ILE A 65 -2.69 1.64 9.99
N HIS A 66 -1.77 1.84 9.05
CA HIS A 66 -2.01 1.61 7.62
C HIS A 66 -2.13 0.12 7.30
N VAL A 67 -1.12 -0.65 7.69
CA VAL A 67 -1.04 -2.07 7.37
C VAL A 67 -0.87 -2.89 8.64
N HIS A 68 -1.74 -3.88 8.81
CA HIS A 68 -1.65 -4.81 9.93
C HIS A 68 -0.33 -5.63 9.86
N PRO A 69 0.40 -5.84 10.97
CA PRO A 69 1.69 -6.55 10.96
C PRO A 69 1.66 -7.95 10.34
N THR A 70 0.52 -8.63 10.32
CA THR A 70 0.35 -9.92 9.62
C THR A 70 0.60 -9.81 8.11
N ALA A 71 0.12 -8.75 7.47
CA ALA A 71 0.34 -8.53 6.03
C ALA A 71 1.83 -8.28 5.73
N ILE A 72 2.50 -7.50 6.57
CA ILE A 72 3.95 -7.27 6.47
C ILE A 72 4.72 -8.58 6.61
N ARG A 73 4.37 -9.44 7.59
CA ARG A 73 5.01 -10.76 7.75
C ARG A 73 4.76 -11.68 6.55
N ALA A 74 3.56 -11.67 5.98
CA ALA A 74 3.26 -12.44 4.77
C ALA A 74 4.09 -11.98 3.58
N ALA A 75 4.23 -10.67 3.40
CA ALA A 75 5.09 -10.11 2.36
C ALA A 75 6.57 -10.42 2.58
N LEU A 76 7.07 -10.34 3.82
CA LEU A 76 8.44 -10.75 4.13
C LEU A 76 8.70 -12.22 3.81
N ALA A 77 7.73 -13.11 4.06
CA ALA A 77 7.85 -14.52 3.69
C ALA A 77 7.92 -14.72 2.16
N ALA A 78 7.18 -13.93 1.39
CA ALA A 78 7.17 -14.00 -0.08
C ALA A 78 8.38 -13.29 -0.74
N LYS A 79 8.81 -12.16 -0.18
CA LYS A 79 9.78 -11.24 -0.79
C LYS A 79 11.16 -11.26 -0.17
N THR A 80 11.30 -11.87 1.01
CA THR A 80 12.49 -11.75 1.88
C THR A 80 12.77 -10.30 2.29
N PHE A 81 13.77 -10.08 3.14
CA PHE A 81 14.19 -8.73 3.51
C PHE A 81 14.70 -7.90 2.32
N ALA A 82 15.23 -8.54 1.27
CA ALA A 82 15.74 -7.82 0.10
C ALA A 82 14.64 -7.19 -0.77
N GLY A 83 13.42 -7.75 -0.72
CA GLY A 83 12.29 -7.29 -1.52
C GLY A 83 11.30 -6.40 -0.77
N VAL A 84 11.58 -6.04 0.49
CA VAL A 84 10.71 -5.21 1.34
C VAL A 84 11.45 -3.96 1.79
N THR A 85 10.85 -2.80 1.53
CA THR A 85 11.33 -1.49 2.00
C THR A 85 10.35 -0.88 3.00
N LEU A 86 10.87 -0.11 3.96
CA LEU A 86 10.03 0.68 4.86
C LEU A 86 10.00 2.12 4.40
N ILE A 87 8.81 2.69 4.32
CA ILE A 87 8.58 4.11 4.06
C ILE A 87 7.74 4.71 5.19
N THR A 88 7.72 6.02 5.27
CA THR A 88 6.87 6.72 6.25
C THR A 88 5.59 7.27 5.63
N ASP A 89 5.59 7.53 4.31
CA ASP A 89 4.58 8.29 3.59
C ASP A 89 4.08 9.53 4.37
N SER A 90 5.02 10.21 5.02
CA SER A 90 4.69 11.28 5.96
C SER A 90 4.14 12.52 5.24
N ASN A 91 3.16 13.16 5.88
CA ASN A 91 2.51 14.37 5.38
C ASN A 91 2.79 15.57 6.31
N ILE A 92 2.25 16.74 5.96
CA ILE A 92 2.25 17.97 6.75
C ILE A 92 1.73 17.66 8.17
N GLY A 93 2.47 18.15 9.15
CA GLY A 93 2.20 17.91 10.57
C GLY A 93 2.96 16.73 11.17
N ALA A 94 3.66 15.91 10.37
CA ALA A 94 4.56 14.89 10.90
C ALA A 94 5.63 15.52 11.82
N GLY A 95 5.73 15.01 13.05
CA GLY A 95 6.64 15.53 14.07
C GLY A 95 6.19 16.83 14.77
N LEU A 96 5.03 17.39 14.39
CA LEU A 96 4.43 18.54 15.08
C LEU A 96 3.40 18.07 16.13
N PRO A 97 2.97 18.94 17.07
CA PRO A 97 1.89 18.62 18.00
C PRO A 97 0.60 18.19 17.29
N ALA A 98 -0.28 17.47 18.00
CA ALA A 98 -1.59 17.15 17.44
C ALA A 98 -2.36 18.44 17.10
N GLY A 99 -2.97 18.48 15.91
CA GLY A 99 -3.56 19.71 15.40
C GLY A 99 -4.12 19.59 13.99
N VAL A 100 -4.65 20.70 13.49
CA VAL A 100 -5.11 20.86 12.11
C VAL A 100 -4.16 21.79 11.39
N TYR A 101 -3.69 21.37 10.22
CA TYR A 101 -2.69 22.06 9.43
C TYR A 101 -3.23 22.34 8.03
N ASP A 102 -3.02 23.56 7.55
CA ASP A 102 -3.33 23.94 6.17
C ASP A 102 -2.35 23.28 5.21
N THR A 103 -2.88 22.74 4.11
CA THR A 103 -2.06 22.22 3.02
C THR A 103 -2.00 23.20 1.84
N PRO A 104 -0.94 23.15 1.02
CA PRO A 104 -0.84 23.95 -0.21
C PRO A 104 -1.96 23.67 -1.23
N TRP A 105 -2.74 22.60 -1.04
CA TRP A 105 -3.76 22.13 -1.99
C TRP A 105 -5.19 22.55 -1.62
N GLY A 106 -5.35 23.45 -0.64
CA GLY A 106 -6.65 24.06 -0.32
C GLY A 106 -7.56 23.21 0.57
N TYR A 107 -7.04 22.15 1.19
CA TYR A 107 -7.71 21.39 2.24
C TYR A 107 -6.86 21.34 3.50
N GLN A 108 -7.48 21.01 4.63
CA GLN A 108 -6.81 20.87 5.91
C GLN A 108 -6.56 19.39 6.23
N VAL A 109 -5.46 19.12 6.93
CA VAL A 109 -5.12 17.78 7.44
C VAL A 109 -5.11 17.83 8.96
N ARG A 110 -5.77 16.85 9.58
CA ARG A 110 -5.72 16.59 11.01
C ARG A 110 -4.65 15.56 11.30
N VAL A 111 -3.79 15.85 12.28
CA VAL A 111 -2.76 14.94 12.81
C VAL A 111 -3.04 14.67 14.28
N SER A 112 -3.04 13.41 14.67
CA SER A 112 -3.17 12.96 16.06
C SER A 112 -2.21 11.78 16.31
N PRO A 113 -1.87 11.47 17.57
CA PRO A 113 -0.99 10.33 17.87
C PRO A 113 -1.64 8.95 17.63
N GLU A 114 -2.97 8.90 17.62
CA GLU A 114 -3.75 7.65 17.59
C GLU A 114 -4.24 7.31 16.17
N GLU A 115 -4.18 8.27 15.26
CA GLU A 115 -4.64 8.13 13.89
C GLU A 115 -3.53 8.56 12.92
N ALA A 116 -3.42 7.87 11.80
CA ALA A 116 -2.65 8.39 10.67
C ALA A 116 -3.32 9.68 10.16
N ALA A 117 -2.57 10.53 9.46
CA ALA A 117 -3.06 11.81 8.95
C ALA A 117 -4.40 11.65 8.19
N ARG A 118 -5.38 12.53 8.48
CA ARG A 118 -6.72 12.51 7.86
C ARG A 118 -7.07 13.86 7.26
N HIS A 119 -7.88 13.88 6.21
CA HIS A 119 -8.55 15.11 5.80
C HIS A 119 -9.40 15.63 6.97
N ALA A 120 -9.23 16.91 7.30
CA ALA A 120 -10.10 17.58 8.26
C ALA A 120 -11.43 17.87 7.54
N THR A 121 -12.46 17.09 7.88
CA THR A 121 -13.86 17.34 7.50
C THR A 121 -14.47 18.43 8.37
#